data_AF-A0AAV0S326-F1
#
_entry.id   AF-A0AAV0S326-F1
#
_cell.length_a   1.000
_cell.length_b   1.000
_cell.length_c   1.000
_cell.angle_alpha   90.00
_cell.angle_beta   90.00
_cell.angle_gamma   90.00
#
_symmetry.space_group_name_H-M   'P 1'
#
loop_
_entity.id
_entity.type
_entity.pdbx_description
1 polymer ?
#
loop_
_entity_poly.entity_id
_entity_poly.type
_entity_poly.pdbx_seq_one_letter_code
_entity_poly.pdbx_strand_id
1 'polypeptide(L)'
;MDLCFLDKLKDQPFYLLPLLILGSLTALKFSFALLQWVYVNFLRQGKNLKKYGSWAVVTGATDGIGKGFAFQLARKGINLVIVGRNPDKLKEVSDSITAKYGKVEVKTVVVDFSGDIDSGVTRIKETIEGLDVGVLINNVGVSYPYARFFHEVDAELLRNLIKVNVEGTTKVTQAVLPVMLKRKKGAIVNIGSGAAIVIPSDPLYAVYAATKA
;
A
#
# COMPACT_ATOMS: atom_id res chain seq x y z
N MET A 1 8.82 -12.40 52.53
CA MET A 1 8.63 -12.22 51.09
C MET A 1 9.61 -11.17 50.63
N ASP A 2 10.67 -11.37 49.86
CA ASP A 2 11.28 -12.54 49.24
C ASP A 2 12.75 -12.17 48.92
N LEU A 3 13.69 -12.45 49.84
CA LEU A 3 15.11 -12.58 49.49
C LEU A 3 15.42 -14.00 48.94
N CYS A 4 14.41 -14.87 48.94
CA CYS A 4 14.47 -16.30 48.64
C CYS A 4 14.94 -16.62 47.20
N PHE A 5 14.71 -15.73 46.23
CA PHE A 5 15.07 -16.02 44.84
C PHE A 5 16.56 -15.82 44.55
N LEU A 6 17.15 -14.73 45.06
CA LEU A 6 18.57 -14.40 44.82
C LEU A 6 19.51 -15.33 45.58
N ASP A 7 19.14 -15.77 46.78
CA ASP A 7 19.95 -16.73 47.52
C ASP A 7 19.89 -18.14 46.90
N LYS A 8 18.71 -18.58 46.44
CA LYS A 8 18.59 -19.83 45.66
C LYS A 8 19.37 -19.82 44.34
N LEU A 9 19.58 -18.64 43.75
CA LEU A 9 20.38 -18.44 42.54
C LEU A 9 21.89 -18.62 42.77
N LYS A 10 22.39 -18.33 43.98
CA LYS A 10 23.81 -18.52 44.34
C LYS A 10 24.18 -20.00 44.46
N ASP A 11 23.23 -20.83 44.85
CA ASP A 11 23.39 -22.28 44.97
C ASP A 11 23.26 -23.03 43.62
N GLN A 12 22.92 -22.31 42.54
CA GLN A 12 22.78 -22.90 41.22
C GLN A 12 24.12 -22.96 40.47
N PRO A 13 24.30 -23.95 39.57
CA PRO A 13 25.42 -23.98 38.65
C PRO A 13 25.63 -22.66 37.91
N PHE A 14 26.90 -22.23 37.79
CA PHE A 14 27.28 -20.92 37.24
C PHE A 14 26.74 -20.64 35.81
N TYR A 15 26.43 -21.69 35.03
CA TYR A 15 25.88 -21.59 33.68
C TYR A 15 24.38 -21.24 33.64
N LEU A 16 23.64 -21.35 34.75
CA LEU A 16 22.21 -21.02 34.77
C LEU A 16 21.97 -19.51 34.76
N LEU A 17 22.84 -18.71 35.38
CA LEU A 17 22.73 -17.25 35.36
C LEU A 17 22.79 -16.65 33.94
N PRO A 18 23.77 -16.97 33.07
CA PRO A 18 23.77 -16.48 31.70
C PRO A 18 22.58 -16.98 30.88
N LEU A 19 22.10 -18.22 31.12
CA LEU A 19 20.89 -18.74 30.47
C LEU A 19 19.63 -17.97 30.89
N LEU A 20 19.48 -17.63 32.17
CA LEU A 20 18.36 -16.83 32.67
C LEU A 20 18.41 -15.39 32.15
N ILE A 21 19.60 -14.79 32.07
CA ILE A 21 19.78 -13.48 31.44
C ILE A 21 19.37 -13.54 29.97
N LEU A 22 19.86 -14.53 29.22
CA LEU A 22 19.49 -14.71 27.81
C LEU A 22 17.99 -14.97 27.61
N GLY A 23 17.38 -15.78 28.47
CA GLY A 23 15.94 -16.05 28.47
C GLY A 23 15.12 -14.78 28.78
N SER A 24 15.55 -14.00 29.77
CA SER A 24 14.90 -12.74 30.15
C SER A 24 15.00 -11.69 29.04
N LEU A 25 16.17 -11.55 28.41
CA LEU A 25 16.37 -10.64 27.27
C LEU A 25 15.49 -11.05 26.07
N THR A 26 15.41 -12.35 25.79
CA THR A 26 14.53 -12.89 24.75
C THR A 26 13.05 -12.61 25.06
N ALA A 27 12.60 -12.88 26.29
CA ALA A 27 11.23 -12.62 26.71
C ALA A 27 10.87 -11.12 26.66
N LEU A 28 11.80 -10.25 27.07
CA LEU A 28 11.64 -8.80 26.98
C LEU A 28 11.51 -8.34 25.51
N LYS A 29 12.33 -8.89 24.61
CA LYS A 29 12.24 -8.60 23.17
C LYS A 29 10.87 -8.98 22.60
N PHE A 30 10.37 -10.17 22.92
CA PHE A 30 9.04 -10.61 22.50
C PHE A 30 7.92 -9.76 23.11
N SER A 31 8.04 -9.41 24.39
CA SER A 31 7.08 -8.54 25.08
C SER A 31 7.02 -7.16 24.43
N PHE A 32 8.18 -6.55 24.14
CA PHE A 32 8.26 -5.28 23.44
C PHE A 32 7.66 -5.37 22.03
N ALA A 33 7.97 -6.43 21.28
CA ALA A 33 7.39 -6.65 19.96
C ALA A 33 5.87 -6.81 20.00
N LEU A 34 5.33 -7.53 20.98
CA LEU A 34 3.90 -7.69 21.19
C LEU A 34 3.23 -6.36 21.56
N LEU A 35 3.82 -5.61 22.50
CA LEU A 35 3.31 -4.28 22.88
C LEU A 35 3.34 -3.31 21.71
N GLN A 36 4.41 -3.31 20.92
CA GLN A 36 4.51 -2.51 19.71
C GLN A 36 3.46 -2.93 18.68
N TRP A 37 3.22 -4.23 18.50
CA TRP A 37 2.17 -4.74 17.61
C TRP A 37 0.78 -4.30 18.08
N VAL A 38 0.47 -4.43 19.38
CA VAL A 38 -0.80 -3.96 19.96
C VAL A 38 -0.97 -2.46 19.74
N TYR A 39 0.08 -1.67 20.01
CA TYR A 39 0.04 -0.23 19.79
C TYR A 39 -0.23 0.10 18.33
N VAL A 40 0.50 -0.50 17.38
CA VAL A 40 0.38 -0.21 15.95
C VAL A 40 -0.99 -0.58 15.38
N ASN A 41 -1.59 -1.69 15.84
CA ASN A 41 -2.84 -2.21 15.29
C ASN A 41 -4.09 -1.62 15.96
N PHE A 42 -4.04 -1.30 17.25
CA PHE A 42 -5.25 -0.91 18.00
C PHE A 42 -5.22 0.51 18.56
N LEU A 43 -4.06 1.03 18.96
CA LEU A 43 -3.98 2.30 19.70
C LEU A 43 -3.47 3.48 18.85
N ARG A 44 -2.63 3.19 17.84
CA ARG A 44 -1.98 4.21 17.02
C ARG A 44 -3.00 4.92 16.13
N GLN A 45 -3.18 6.22 16.37
CA GLN A 45 -4.04 7.05 15.54
C GLN A 45 -3.53 7.16 14.10
N GLY A 46 -4.46 7.21 13.15
CA GLY A 46 -4.14 7.43 11.74
C GLY A 46 -3.59 8.84 11.50
N LYS A 47 -2.60 8.97 10.61
CA LYS A 47 -2.05 10.28 10.22
C LYS A 47 -3.14 11.12 9.53
N ASN A 48 -3.20 12.41 9.86
CA ASN A 48 -4.04 13.35 9.10
C ASN A 48 -3.41 13.59 7.73
N LEU A 49 -4.00 13.01 6.69
CA LEU A 49 -3.48 13.09 5.32
C LEU A 49 -3.74 14.46 4.66
N LYS A 50 -4.72 15.24 5.12
CA LYS A 50 -5.00 16.58 4.56
C LYS A 50 -3.82 17.54 4.69
N LYS A 51 -2.92 17.31 5.64
CA LYS A 51 -1.71 18.13 5.79
C LYS A 51 -0.80 18.08 4.55
N TYR A 52 -0.89 17.02 3.75
CA TYR A 52 -0.12 16.87 2.52
C TYR A 52 -0.78 17.57 1.32
N GLY A 53 -2.11 17.69 1.31
CA GLY A 53 -2.89 18.38 0.28
C GLY A 53 -4.37 18.02 0.34
N SER A 54 -5.21 18.81 -0.32
CA SER A 54 -6.66 18.62 -0.39
C SER A 54 -7.11 17.55 -1.39
N TRP A 55 -6.23 17.13 -2.32
CA TRP A 55 -6.51 16.10 -3.32
C TRP A 55 -5.66 14.84 -3.14
N ALA A 56 -6.24 13.70 -3.53
CA ALA A 56 -5.55 12.43 -3.64
C ALA A 56 -5.79 11.78 -5.01
N VAL A 57 -4.76 11.14 -5.56
CA VAL A 57 -4.86 10.28 -6.75
C VAL A 57 -4.92 8.84 -6.30
N VAL A 58 -5.88 8.06 -6.80
CA VAL A 58 -6.03 6.63 -6.48
C VAL A 58 -6.11 5.83 -7.79
N THR A 59 -5.13 4.96 -8.04
CA THR A 59 -5.14 4.07 -9.21
C THR A 59 -5.83 2.74 -8.90
N GLY A 60 -6.54 2.18 -9.88
CA GLY A 60 -7.34 0.97 -9.66
C GLY A 60 -8.49 1.20 -8.66
N ALA A 61 -9.13 2.37 -8.71
CA ALA A 61 -10.10 2.83 -7.72
C ALA A 61 -11.53 2.29 -7.91
N THR A 62 -11.76 1.48 -8.94
CA THR A 62 -13.10 1.00 -9.31
C THR A 62 -13.56 -0.23 -8.53
N ASP A 63 -12.65 -0.93 -7.84
CA ASP A 63 -12.96 -2.14 -7.08
C ASP A 63 -11.98 -2.38 -5.92
N GLY A 64 -12.31 -3.35 -5.05
CA GLY A 64 -11.42 -3.89 -4.03
C GLY A 64 -10.76 -2.84 -3.13
N ILE A 65 -9.44 -3.00 -2.92
CA ILE A 65 -8.62 -2.16 -2.03
C ILE A 65 -8.63 -0.69 -2.48
N GLY A 66 -8.52 -0.44 -3.79
CA GLY A 66 -8.53 0.90 -4.35
C GLY A 66 -9.85 1.63 -4.13
N LYS A 67 -10.98 0.95 -4.35
CA LYS A 67 -12.32 1.49 -4.02
C LYS A 67 -12.42 1.77 -2.52
N GLY A 68 -11.92 0.86 -1.68
CA GLY A 68 -11.83 1.08 -0.23
C GLY A 68 -11.06 2.35 0.15
N PHE A 69 -9.87 2.56 -0.43
CA PHE A 69 -9.09 3.78 -0.22
C PHE A 69 -9.84 5.04 -0.68
N ALA A 70 -10.45 5.01 -1.86
CA ALA A 70 -11.21 6.14 -2.39
C ALA A 70 -12.32 6.56 -1.41
N PHE A 71 -13.15 5.62 -0.94
CA PHE A 71 -14.21 5.92 0.02
C PHE A 71 -13.67 6.39 1.38
N GLN A 72 -12.55 5.85 1.86
CA GLN A 72 -11.97 6.26 3.15
C GLN A 72 -11.33 7.64 3.11
N LEU A 73 -10.68 8.00 2.00
CA LEU A 73 -10.13 9.33 1.76
C LEU A 73 -11.27 10.35 1.61
N ALA A 74 -12.31 10.03 0.85
CA ALA A 74 -13.50 10.86 0.73
C ALA A 74 -14.21 11.08 2.07
N ARG A 75 -14.37 10.03 2.90
CA ARG A 75 -14.92 10.15 4.26
C ARG A 75 -14.13 11.13 5.12
N LYS A 76 -12.82 11.20 4.92
CA LYS A 76 -11.96 12.17 5.60
C LYS A 76 -12.05 13.57 4.98
N GLY A 77 -12.77 13.78 3.88
CA GLY A 77 -12.96 15.05 3.19
C GLY A 77 -11.76 15.44 2.33
N ILE A 78 -11.14 14.46 1.66
CA ILE A 78 -10.10 14.66 0.65
C ILE A 78 -10.75 14.45 -0.72
N ASN A 79 -10.52 15.39 -1.64
CA ASN A 79 -10.98 15.31 -3.02
C ASN A 79 -10.19 14.25 -3.80
N LEU A 80 -10.78 13.68 -4.84
CA LEU A 80 -10.22 12.49 -5.48
C LEU A 80 -10.05 12.67 -6.99
N VAL A 81 -8.89 12.25 -7.49
CA VAL A 81 -8.73 11.82 -8.87
C VAL A 81 -8.70 10.29 -8.86
N ILE A 82 -9.78 9.65 -9.32
CA ILE A 82 -9.87 8.19 -9.39
C ILE A 82 -9.52 7.71 -10.80
N VAL A 83 -8.61 6.73 -10.87
CA VAL A 83 -8.11 6.18 -12.14
C VAL A 83 -8.49 4.72 -12.25
N GLY A 84 -9.01 4.34 -13.42
CA GLY A 84 -9.41 2.97 -13.71
C GLY A 84 -9.65 2.74 -15.20
N ARG A 85 -9.83 1.49 -15.61
CA ARG A 85 -9.98 1.13 -17.04
C ARG A 85 -11.42 1.13 -17.56
N ASN A 86 -12.41 1.00 -16.67
CA ASN A 86 -13.82 0.93 -17.03
C ASN A 86 -14.52 2.26 -16.68
N PRO A 87 -15.02 3.01 -17.67
CA PRO A 87 -15.65 4.32 -17.45
C PRO A 87 -16.94 4.23 -16.63
N ASP A 88 -17.77 3.21 -16.85
CA ASP A 88 -19.04 3.03 -16.14
C ASP A 88 -18.81 2.77 -14.65
N LYS A 89 -17.84 1.90 -14.31
CA LYS A 89 -17.46 1.65 -12.92
C LYS A 89 -16.84 2.89 -12.25
N LEU A 90 -16.07 3.69 -13.00
CA LEU A 90 -15.53 4.95 -12.48
C LEU A 90 -16.67 5.92 -12.14
N LYS A 91 -17.65 6.04 -13.04
CA LYS A 91 -18.83 6.86 -12.82
C LYS A 91 -19.62 6.38 -11.60
N GLU A 92 -19.89 5.08 -11.49
CA GLU A 92 -20.59 4.49 -10.35
C GLU A 92 -19.89 4.81 -9.01
N VAL A 93 -18.57 4.65 -8.94
CA VAL A 93 -17.79 4.96 -7.74
C VAL A 93 -17.81 6.45 -7.44
N SER A 94 -17.65 7.30 -8.45
CA SER A 94 -17.71 8.76 -8.32
C SER A 94 -19.06 9.23 -7.78
N ASP A 95 -20.15 8.75 -8.37
CA ASP A 95 -21.52 9.09 -7.96
C ASP A 95 -21.79 8.61 -6.54
N SER A 96 -21.38 7.39 -6.19
CA SER A 96 -21.53 6.83 -4.85
C SER A 96 -20.77 7.62 -3.78
N ILE A 97 -19.54 8.06 -4.08
CA ILE A 97 -18.74 8.89 -3.19
C ILE A 97 -19.39 10.26 -3.01
N THR A 98 -19.82 10.88 -4.10
CA THR A 98 -20.44 12.21 -4.10
C THR A 98 -21.76 12.18 -3.32
N ALA A 99 -22.61 11.17 -3.56
CA ALA A 99 -23.87 11.01 -2.83
C ALA A 99 -23.67 10.79 -1.33
N LYS A 100 -22.62 10.05 -0.93
CA LYS A 100 -22.37 9.73 0.48
C LYS A 100 -21.66 10.85 1.24
N TYR A 101 -20.80 11.63 0.57
CA TYR A 101 -19.90 12.56 1.23
C TYR A 101 -20.06 14.03 0.82
N GLY A 102 -20.86 14.35 -0.21
CA GLY A 102 -21.47 15.64 -0.58
C GLY A 102 -20.57 16.87 -0.80
N LYS A 103 -19.46 16.97 -0.08
CA LYS A 103 -18.52 18.09 -0.02
C LYS A 103 -17.17 17.77 -0.69
N VAL A 104 -17.01 16.56 -1.22
CA VAL A 104 -15.79 16.12 -1.89
C VAL A 104 -15.97 16.15 -3.39
N GLU A 105 -14.98 16.69 -4.09
CA GLU A 105 -14.94 16.65 -5.54
C GLU A 105 -14.28 15.34 -6.00
N VAL A 106 -14.82 14.75 -7.07
CA VAL A 106 -14.27 13.54 -7.69
C VAL A 106 -14.09 13.79 -9.18
N LYS A 107 -12.86 13.60 -9.66
CA LYS A 107 -12.49 13.58 -11.08
C LYS A 107 -12.14 12.15 -11.47
N THR A 108 -12.54 11.73 -12.67
CA THR A 108 -12.29 10.38 -13.19
C THR A 108 -11.31 10.42 -14.34
N VAL A 109 -10.36 9.48 -14.39
CA VAL A 109 -9.45 9.31 -15.54
C VAL A 109 -9.47 7.86 -16.00
N VAL A 110 -9.78 7.66 -17.28
CA VAL A 110 -9.78 6.32 -17.88
C VAL A 110 -8.38 5.97 -18.35
N VAL A 111 -7.77 4.94 -17.75
CA VAL A 111 -6.46 4.43 -18.14
C VAL A 111 -6.49 2.91 -18.12
N ASP A 112 -6.12 2.32 -19.26
CA ASP A 112 -5.74 0.91 -19.31
C ASP A 112 -4.21 0.78 -19.22
N PHE A 113 -3.72 0.26 -18.09
CA PHE A 113 -2.29 0.15 -17.82
C PHE A 113 -1.62 -0.98 -18.62
N SER A 114 -2.37 -1.94 -19.17
CA SER A 114 -1.82 -2.93 -20.10
C SER A 114 -1.64 -2.37 -21.52
N GLY A 115 -2.51 -1.43 -21.92
CA GLY A 115 -2.51 -0.77 -23.22
C GLY A 115 -1.55 0.42 -23.31
N ASP A 116 -2.04 1.54 -23.87
CA ASP A 116 -1.25 2.78 -23.99
C ASP A 116 -1.16 3.52 -22.65
N ILE A 117 -0.12 3.17 -21.90
CA ILE A 117 0.20 3.76 -20.60
C ILE A 117 0.60 5.24 -20.71
N ASP A 118 1.27 5.66 -21.78
CA ASP A 118 1.82 7.01 -21.89
C ASP A 118 0.73 8.05 -22.12
N SER A 119 -0.23 7.74 -22.99
CA SER A 119 -1.44 8.55 -23.15
C SER A 119 -2.28 8.59 -21.87
N GLY A 120 -2.38 7.46 -21.17
CA GLY A 120 -3.05 7.40 -19.87
C GLY A 120 -2.40 8.29 -18.81
N VAL A 121 -1.09 8.23 -18.67
CA VAL A 121 -0.31 9.03 -17.73
C VAL A 121 -0.33 10.51 -18.09
N THR A 122 -0.35 10.85 -19.38
CA THR A 122 -0.53 12.23 -19.85
C THR A 122 -1.87 12.80 -19.40
N ARG A 123 -2.97 12.04 -19.57
CA ARG A 123 -4.29 12.45 -19.07
C ARG A 123 -4.35 12.60 -17.56
N ILE A 124 -3.64 11.75 -16.80
CA ILE A 124 -3.49 11.92 -15.35
C ILE A 124 -2.81 13.25 -15.04
N LYS A 125 -1.69 13.56 -15.71
CA LYS A 125 -0.92 14.79 -15.53
C LYS A 125 -1.75 16.04 -15.81
N GLU A 126 -2.51 16.04 -16.90
CA GLU A 126 -3.43 17.13 -17.26
C GLU A 126 -4.55 17.28 -16.22
N THR A 127 -5.12 16.17 -15.75
CA THR A 127 -6.22 16.20 -14.77
C THR A 127 -5.77 16.75 -13.41
N ILE A 128 -4.52 16.52 -13.01
CA ILE A 128 -3.98 17.00 -11.73
C ILE A 128 -3.38 18.40 -11.80
N GLU A 129 -3.31 19.00 -12.99
CA GLU A 129 -2.77 20.34 -13.16
C GLU A 129 -3.58 21.37 -12.36
N GLY A 130 -2.90 22.23 -11.61
CA GLY A 130 -3.52 23.19 -10.70
C GLY A 130 -4.12 22.60 -9.41
N LEU A 131 -4.21 21.27 -9.28
CA LEU A 131 -4.75 20.64 -8.08
C LEU A 131 -3.72 20.52 -6.95
N ASP A 132 -4.19 20.70 -5.72
CA ASP A 132 -3.38 20.49 -4.52
C ASP A 132 -3.29 18.98 -4.15
N VAL A 133 -2.70 18.18 -5.06
CA VAL A 133 -2.53 16.71 -4.90
C VAL A 133 -1.49 16.34 -3.86
N GLY A 134 -1.92 16.00 -2.65
CA GLY A 134 -1.05 15.65 -1.52
C GLY A 134 -0.80 14.16 -1.33
N VAL A 135 -1.64 13.30 -1.88
CA VAL A 135 -1.57 11.85 -1.67
C VAL A 135 -1.66 11.10 -2.99
N LEU A 136 -0.80 10.10 -3.19
CA LEU A 136 -0.92 9.13 -4.28
C LEU A 136 -1.05 7.73 -3.68
N ILE A 137 -2.10 7.02 -4.07
CA ILE A 137 -2.28 5.60 -3.80
C ILE A 137 -2.07 4.84 -5.12
N ASN A 138 -0.88 4.28 -5.31
CA ASN A 138 -0.60 3.36 -6.40
C ASN A 138 -1.13 1.97 -6.03
N ASN A 139 -2.37 1.70 -6.43
CA ASN A 139 -3.05 0.45 -6.12
C ASN A 139 -3.31 -0.42 -7.37
N VAL A 140 -3.26 0.15 -8.58
CA VAL A 140 -3.42 -0.67 -9.79
C VAL A 140 -2.40 -1.82 -9.81
N GLY A 141 -2.88 -3.01 -10.18
CA GLY A 141 -2.06 -4.19 -10.27
C GLY A 141 -2.83 -5.38 -10.81
N VAL A 142 -2.11 -6.33 -11.37
CA VAL A 142 -2.63 -7.62 -11.85
C VAL A 142 -1.80 -8.76 -11.29
N SER A 143 -2.43 -9.92 -11.19
CA SER A 143 -1.80 -11.19 -10.83
C SER A 143 -2.15 -12.25 -11.89
N TYR A 144 -1.68 -13.46 -11.68
CA TYR A 144 -2.00 -14.60 -12.52
C TYR A 144 -3.49 -14.95 -12.35
N PRO A 145 -4.15 -15.44 -13.41
CA PRO A 145 -5.52 -15.95 -13.30
C PRO A 145 -5.62 -17.22 -12.45
N TYR A 146 -4.55 -18.02 -12.41
CA TYR A 146 -4.37 -19.23 -11.60
C TYR A 146 -2.87 -19.57 -11.54
N ALA A 147 -2.49 -20.45 -10.62
CA ALA A 147 -1.10 -20.91 -10.46
C ALA A 147 -0.58 -21.60 -11.75
N ARG A 148 0.63 -21.24 -12.21
CA ARG A 148 1.24 -21.82 -13.42
C ARG A 148 2.72 -22.07 -13.23
N PHE A 149 3.26 -23.12 -13.86
CA PHE A 149 4.71 -23.26 -13.92
C PHE A 149 5.30 -22.13 -14.78
N PHE A 150 6.50 -21.67 -14.44
CA PHE A 150 7.10 -20.51 -15.12
C PHE A 150 7.22 -20.69 -16.65
N HIS A 151 7.53 -21.91 -17.10
CA HIS A 151 7.66 -22.23 -18.53
C HIS A 151 6.31 -22.29 -19.28
N GLU A 152 5.18 -22.25 -18.57
CA GLU A 152 3.82 -22.25 -19.13
C GLU A 152 3.20 -20.85 -19.13
N VAL A 153 3.90 -19.84 -18.59
CA VAL A 153 3.39 -18.47 -18.56
C VAL A 153 3.54 -17.87 -19.95
N ASP A 154 2.40 -17.51 -20.55
CA ASP A 154 2.38 -16.93 -21.87
C ASP A 154 3.02 -15.53 -21.89
N ALA A 155 3.57 -15.17 -23.04
CA ALA A 155 4.34 -13.94 -23.19
C ALA A 155 3.48 -12.68 -22.97
N GLU A 156 2.17 -12.75 -23.20
CA GLU A 156 1.25 -11.64 -22.96
C GLU A 156 1.06 -11.39 -21.46
N LEU A 157 0.78 -12.43 -20.69
CA LEU A 157 0.68 -12.35 -19.23
C LEU A 157 1.98 -11.85 -18.60
N LEU A 158 3.14 -12.33 -19.06
CA LEU A 158 4.46 -11.84 -18.61
C LEU A 158 4.60 -10.32 -18.83
N ARG A 159 4.34 -9.85 -20.05
CA ARG A 159 4.40 -8.42 -20.39
C ARG A 159 3.42 -7.60 -19.56
N ASN A 160 2.18 -8.08 -19.41
CA ASN A 160 1.14 -7.38 -18.67
C ASN A 160 1.47 -7.26 -17.17
N LEU A 161 2.02 -8.31 -16.55
CA LEU A 161 2.46 -8.27 -15.16
C LEU A 161 3.52 -7.18 -14.94
N ILE A 162 4.56 -7.16 -15.77
CA ILE A 162 5.65 -6.17 -15.66
C ILE A 162 5.13 -4.76 -15.94
N LYS A 163 4.40 -4.59 -17.04
CA LYS A 163 3.90 -3.29 -17.50
C LYS A 163 2.94 -2.67 -16.49
N VAL A 164 1.96 -3.43 -15.99
CA VAL A 164 0.98 -2.87 -15.06
C VAL A 164 1.60 -2.66 -13.66
N ASN A 165 2.27 -3.66 -13.11
CA ASN A 165 2.71 -3.61 -11.71
C ASN A 165 3.94 -2.70 -11.51
N VAL A 166 4.87 -2.69 -12.47
CA VAL A 166 6.15 -1.96 -12.36
C VAL A 166 6.08 -0.65 -13.14
N GLU A 167 5.84 -0.71 -14.44
CA GLU A 167 5.85 0.48 -15.30
C GLU A 167 4.70 1.44 -14.94
N GLY A 168 3.49 0.91 -14.73
CA GLY A 168 2.30 1.64 -14.26
C GLY A 168 2.57 2.45 -13.00
N THR A 169 3.02 1.77 -11.95
CA THR A 169 3.36 2.40 -10.66
C THR A 169 4.43 3.48 -10.82
N THR A 170 5.46 3.21 -11.62
CA THR A 170 6.59 4.11 -11.81
C THR A 170 6.20 5.37 -12.59
N LYS A 171 5.52 5.21 -13.73
CA LYS A 171 5.11 6.34 -14.58
C LYS A 171 4.08 7.24 -13.91
N VAL A 172 3.10 6.67 -13.18
CA VAL A 172 2.13 7.48 -12.42
C VAL A 172 2.83 8.27 -11.32
N THR A 173 3.78 7.64 -10.61
CA THR A 173 4.60 8.32 -9.61
C THR A 173 5.38 9.46 -10.25
N GLN A 174 6.02 9.23 -11.40
CA GLN A 174 6.76 10.24 -12.13
C GLN A 174 5.88 11.42 -12.57
N ALA A 175 4.62 11.19 -12.93
CA ALA A 175 3.69 12.24 -13.31
C ALA A 175 3.19 13.07 -12.13
N VAL A 176 2.96 12.46 -10.96
CA VAL A 176 2.40 13.13 -9.78
C VAL A 176 3.48 13.82 -8.93
N LEU A 177 4.69 13.23 -8.86
CA LEU A 177 5.77 13.67 -7.99
C LEU A 177 6.15 15.16 -8.17
N PRO A 178 6.22 15.75 -9.39
CA PRO A 178 6.55 17.17 -9.55
C PRO A 178 5.61 18.12 -8.80
N VAL A 179 4.31 17.82 -8.73
CA VAL A 179 3.32 18.63 -8.00
C VAL A 179 3.60 18.60 -6.48
N MET A 180 3.98 17.43 -5.96
CA MET A 180 4.34 17.26 -4.55
C MET A 180 5.67 17.96 -4.20
N LEU A 181 6.68 17.85 -5.09
CA LEU A 181 7.99 18.47 -4.90
C LEU A 181 7.91 20.00 -4.87
N LYS A 182 7.13 20.62 -5.77
CA LYS A 182 6.92 22.09 -5.79
C LYS A 182 6.47 22.64 -4.45
N ARG A 183 5.65 21.89 -3.71
CA ARG A 183 5.16 22.28 -2.38
C ARG A 183 5.95 21.69 -1.21
N LYS A 184 6.97 20.87 -1.49
CA LYS A 184 7.78 20.13 -0.50
C LYS A 184 6.94 19.28 0.47
N LYS A 185 5.78 18.79 0.01
CA LYS A 185 4.88 17.95 0.81
C LYS A 185 4.12 16.97 -0.10
N GLY A 186 4.10 15.72 0.32
CA GLY A 186 3.39 14.63 -0.35
C GLY A 186 3.51 13.32 0.42
N ALA A 187 2.58 12.41 0.17
CA ALA A 187 2.64 11.04 0.65
C ALA A 187 2.30 10.10 -0.52
N ILE A 188 3.18 9.13 -0.76
CA ILE A 188 2.98 8.10 -1.80
C ILE A 188 2.86 6.76 -1.08
N VAL A 189 1.81 6.01 -1.42
CA VAL A 189 1.55 4.66 -0.90
C VAL A 189 1.50 3.72 -2.08
N ASN A 190 2.44 2.77 -2.13
CA ASN A 190 2.47 1.72 -3.14
C ASN A 190 1.89 0.44 -2.54
N ILE A 191 0.88 -0.13 -3.18
CA ILE A 191 0.29 -1.39 -2.75
C ILE A 191 1.14 -2.56 -3.27
N GLY A 192 1.94 -3.10 -2.36
CA GLY A 192 2.74 -4.31 -2.57
C GLY A 192 1.93 -5.59 -2.35
N SER A 193 2.63 -6.70 -2.08
CA SER A 193 2.00 -7.99 -1.80
C SER A 193 2.78 -8.77 -0.73
N GLY A 194 2.07 -9.60 0.03
CA GLY A 194 2.71 -10.55 0.96
C GLY A 194 3.62 -11.55 0.23
N ALA A 195 3.33 -11.85 -1.04
CA ALA A 195 4.14 -12.70 -1.92
C ALA A 195 5.59 -12.21 -2.08
N ALA A 196 5.85 -10.92 -1.88
CA ALA A 196 7.16 -10.33 -2.05
C ALA A 196 8.01 -10.28 -0.77
N ILE A 197 7.38 -10.24 0.41
CA ILE A 197 8.07 -9.92 1.67
C ILE A 197 7.78 -10.94 2.78
N VAL A 198 6.56 -11.48 2.84
CA VAL A 198 6.11 -12.32 3.96
C VAL A 198 6.26 -13.80 3.64
N ILE A 199 5.99 -14.18 2.39
CA ILE A 199 6.05 -15.58 1.96
C ILE A 199 7.48 -15.87 1.48
N PRO A 200 8.19 -16.84 2.10
CA PRO A 200 9.59 -17.12 1.74
C PRO A 200 9.75 -17.69 0.32
N SER A 201 8.69 -18.29 -0.23
CA SER A 201 8.62 -18.75 -1.61
C SER A 201 7.17 -18.77 -2.06
N ASP A 202 6.87 -18.11 -3.19
CA ASP A 202 5.56 -18.16 -3.84
C ASP A 202 5.67 -18.90 -5.18
N PRO A 203 5.88 -20.23 -5.15
CA PRO A 203 6.02 -21.02 -6.36
C PRO A 203 4.75 -20.90 -7.20
N LEU A 204 4.91 -20.95 -8.53
CA LEU A 204 3.83 -20.82 -9.51
C LEU A 204 3.28 -19.39 -9.73
N TYR A 205 3.80 -18.39 -9.00
CA TYR A 205 3.51 -16.96 -9.17
C TYR A 205 4.78 -16.13 -9.38
N ALA A 206 5.84 -16.75 -9.91
CA ALA A 206 7.20 -16.22 -9.93
C ALA A 206 7.31 -14.77 -10.42
N VAL A 207 6.65 -14.42 -11.54
CA VAL A 207 6.74 -13.07 -12.11
C VAL A 207 5.93 -12.07 -11.31
N TYR A 208 4.79 -12.49 -10.74
CA TYR A 208 3.98 -11.61 -9.89
C TYR A 208 4.76 -11.22 -8.64
N ALA A 209 5.33 -12.21 -7.93
CA ALA A 209 6.17 -11.98 -6.77
C ALA A 209 7.34 -11.04 -7.10
N ALA A 210 8.03 -11.27 -8.21
CA ALA A 210 9.11 -10.39 -8.67
C ALA A 210 8.65 -8.95 -8.96
N THR A 211 7.48 -8.75 -9.57
CA THR A 211 6.94 -7.40 -9.85
C THR A 211 6.41 -6.66 -8.63
N LYS A 212 6.30 -7.33 -7.47
CA LYS A 212 5.82 -6.77 -6.21
C LYS A 212 6.91 -6.66 -5.13
N ALA A 213 8.13 -7.09 -5.45
CA ALA A 213 9.34 -6.97 -4.62
C ALA A 213 9.80 -5.52 -4.45
#